data_AF-A0A819L848-F1
#
_entry.id   AF-A0A819L848-F1
#
_cell.length_a   1.000
_cell.length_b   1.000
_cell.length_c   1.000
_cell.angle_alpha   90.00
_cell.angle_beta   90.00
_cell.angle_gamma   90.00
#
_symmetry.space_group_name_H-M   'P 1'
#
loop_
_entity.id
_entity.type
_entity.pdbx_description
1 polymer ?
#
loop_
_entity_poly.entity_id
_entity_poly.type
_entity_poly.pdbx_seq_one_letter_code
_entity_poly.pdbx_strand_id
1 'polypeptide(L)'
;DQNKKGDFKPDSKTGVNFPEEDKHPTINVPFGTPATVRGVSMSRDTPNNNVESFKVTFYGTTNQPINKQPLESTPSGDKNQPASLNPSQIPSDVPVKRVEITDIKTTDNQPPRGVVLDIKACTEATAAAFDGKYKLQFLHVRSVNFFSTDGQ
;
A
#
# COMPACT_ATOMS: atom_id res chain seq x y z
N ASP A 1 -12.44 6.16 -22.43
CA ASP A 1 -11.23 5.71 -21.73
C ASP A 1 -10.57 6.80 -20.93
N GLN A 2 -11.07 7.08 -19.72
CA GLN A 2 -10.35 7.92 -18.76
C GLN A 2 -9.95 7.06 -17.57
N ASN A 3 -8.76 6.47 -17.67
CA ASN A 3 -8.04 5.95 -16.53
C ASN A 3 -7.69 7.14 -15.61
N LYS A 4 -8.58 7.51 -14.68
CA LYS A 4 -8.38 8.64 -13.78
C LYS A 4 -7.32 8.27 -12.74
N LYS A 5 -6.09 8.69 -13.00
CA LYS A 5 -4.93 8.49 -12.12
C LYS A 5 -5.01 9.42 -10.90
N GLY A 6 -5.11 8.85 -9.70
CA GLY A 6 -4.77 9.55 -8.46
C GLY A 6 -3.26 9.62 -8.24
N ASP A 7 -2.79 10.34 -7.22
CA ASP A 7 -1.41 10.23 -6.72
C ASP A 7 -1.41 10.32 -5.20
N PHE A 8 -0.74 9.39 -4.53
CA PHE A 8 -0.48 9.51 -3.09
C PHE A 8 0.63 10.55 -2.86
N LYS A 9 0.35 11.51 -1.98
CA LYS A 9 1.33 12.49 -1.50
C LYS A 9 1.64 12.21 -0.04
N PRO A 10 2.92 12.09 0.35
CA PRO A 10 3.36 11.85 1.73
C PRO A 10 2.71 12.75 2.78
N ASP A 11 2.51 14.03 2.43
CA ASP A 11 2.00 15.06 3.34
C ASP A 11 0.53 15.41 3.05
N SER A 12 -0.21 14.49 2.40
CA SER A 12 -1.62 14.74 2.06
C SER A 12 -2.47 14.81 3.32
N LYS A 13 -3.02 16.00 3.61
CA LYS A 13 -3.97 16.19 4.70
C LYS A 13 -5.36 15.61 4.41
N THR A 14 -5.64 15.28 3.15
CA THR A 14 -6.96 14.81 2.70
C THR A 14 -6.96 13.37 2.20
N GLY A 15 -5.80 12.75 1.99
CA GLY A 15 -5.69 11.43 1.37
C GLY A 15 -6.11 11.41 -0.11
N VAL A 16 -6.20 10.21 -0.67
CA VAL A 16 -6.67 9.94 -2.04
C VAL A 16 -8.14 9.55 -2.00
N ASN A 17 -8.95 10.15 -2.87
CA ASN A 17 -10.34 9.77 -3.11
C ASN A 17 -10.42 9.03 -4.45
N PHE A 18 -11.05 7.86 -4.43
CA PHE A 18 -11.31 7.08 -5.64
C PHE A 18 -12.58 7.57 -6.34
N PRO A 19 -12.67 7.43 -7.67
CA PRO A 19 -13.88 7.78 -8.43
C PRO A 19 -15.13 7.10 -7.90
N GLU A 20 -16.30 7.71 -8.10
CA GLU A 20 -17.57 7.18 -7.55
C GLU A 20 -17.94 5.80 -8.13
N GLU A 21 -17.46 5.54 -9.34
CA GLU A 21 -17.61 4.29 -10.06
C GLU A 21 -16.67 3.17 -9.58
N ASP A 22 -15.59 3.48 -8.86
CA ASP A 22 -14.52 2.54 -8.52
C ASP A 22 -14.63 2.05 -7.06
N LYS A 23 -15.49 1.05 -6.85
CA LYS A 23 -15.72 0.44 -5.52
C LYS A 23 -14.65 -0.56 -5.09
N HIS A 24 -13.87 -1.09 -6.04
CA HIS A 24 -12.88 -2.13 -5.79
C HIS A 24 -11.54 -1.78 -6.44
N PRO A 25 -10.95 -0.63 -6.09
CA PRO A 25 -9.72 -0.20 -6.73
C PRO A 25 -8.54 -1.11 -6.38
N THR A 26 -7.61 -1.21 -7.32
CA THR A 26 -6.30 -1.83 -7.09
C THR A 26 -5.22 -0.75 -6.96
N ILE A 27 -4.46 -0.81 -5.87
CA ILE A 27 -3.33 0.11 -5.60
C ILE A 27 -2.03 -0.64 -5.84
N ASN A 28 -1.23 -0.16 -6.79
CA ASN A 28 0.08 -0.73 -7.10
C ASN A 28 1.22 0.20 -6.67
N VAL A 29 2.02 -0.26 -5.72
CA VAL A 29 3.18 0.47 -5.19
C VAL A 29 4.47 -0.21 -5.64
N PRO A 30 5.10 0.24 -6.74
CA PRO A 30 6.41 -0.26 -7.14
C PRO A 30 7.50 0.36 -6.26
N PHE A 31 8.51 -0.43 -5.94
CA PHE A 31 9.75 0.04 -5.34
C PHE A 31 10.81 0.22 -6.44
N GLY A 32 11.43 1.41 -6.49
CA GLY A 32 12.51 1.68 -7.45
C GLY A 32 13.73 0.76 -7.26
N THR A 33 14.01 0.40 -6.01
CA THR A 33 14.95 -0.64 -5.61
C THR A 33 14.21 -1.65 -4.74
N PRO A 34 14.39 -2.98 -4.94
CA PRO A 34 13.77 -3.97 -4.06
C PRO A 34 14.06 -3.71 -2.58
N ALA A 35 13.04 -3.89 -1.73
CA ALA A 35 13.09 -3.53 -0.32
C ALA A 35 12.45 -4.62 0.56
N THR A 36 12.95 -4.76 1.79
CA THR A 36 12.29 -5.59 2.81
C THR A 36 11.14 -4.80 3.43
N VAL A 37 9.91 -5.30 3.33
CA VAL A 37 8.73 -4.65 3.92
C VAL A 37 8.62 -5.07 5.39
N ARG A 38 8.29 -4.11 6.26
CA ARG A 38 8.16 -4.27 7.71
C ARG A 38 6.76 -3.91 8.22
N GLY A 39 5.99 -3.15 7.44
CA GLY A 39 4.64 -2.76 7.80
C GLY A 39 3.88 -2.21 6.60
N VAL A 40 2.59 -2.50 6.56
CA VAL A 40 1.63 -1.94 5.62
C VAL A 40 0.37 -1.59 6.40
N SER A 41 -0.04 -0.33 6.35
CA SER A 41 -1.24 0.15 7.03
C SER A 41 -1.92 1.27 6.26
N MET A 42 -3.23 1.42 6.44
CA MET A 42 -3.98 2.58 5.97
C MET A 42 -4.45 3.40 7.18
N SER A 43 -4.00 4.65 7.26
CA SER A 43 -4.38 5.58 8.33
C SER A 43 -5.85 6.01 8.18
N ARG A 44 -6.48 6.32 9.31
CA ARG A 44 -7.84 6.91 9.41
C ARG A 44 -7.82 8.36 9.89
N ASP A 45 -6.63 8.98 9.90
CA ASP A 45 -6.42 10.35 10.41
C ASP A 45 -6.91 11.44 9.44
N THR A 46 -7.32 11.05 8.24
CA THR A 46 -7.87 11.97 7.23
C THR A 46 -9.38 12.18 7.39
N PRO A 47 -9.88 13.39 7.11
CA PRO A 47 -11.32 13.63 7.02
C PRO A 47 -11.97 12.72 5.97
N ASN A 48 -13.12 12.13 6.31
CA ASN A 48 -13.92 11.28 5.42
C ASN A 48 -13.27 9.96 4.97
N ASN A 49 -12.23 9.49 5.67
CA ASN A 49 -11.72 8.14 5.45
C ASN A 49 -12.78 7.09 5.80
N ASN A 50 -13.08 6.22 4.86
CA ASN A 50 -14.06 5.14 5.02
C ASN A 50 -13.44 3.74 4.85
N VAL A 51 -12.11 3.60 4.82
CA VAL A 51 -11.47 2.29 4.70
C VAL A 51 -11.69 1.50 5.99
N GLU A 52 -12.10 0.24 5.85
CA GLU A 52 -12.26 -0.72 6.93
C GLU A 52 -11.13 -1.74 6.94
N SER A 53 -10.87 -2.38 5.81
CA SER A 53 -9.80 -3.37 5.64
C SER A 53 -9.36 -3.48 4.18
N PHE A 54 -8.26 -4.19 3.94
CA PHE A 54 -7.71 -4.41 2.60
C PHE A 54 -6.92 -5.73 2.56
N LYS A 55 -6.62 -6.21 1.35
CA LYS A 55 -5.72 -7.33 1.13
C LYS A 55 -4.45 -6.91 0.43
N VAL A 56 -3.36 -7.64 0.68
CA VAL A 56 -2.03 -7.34 0.14
C VAL A 56 -1.39 -8.54 -0.52
N THR A 57 -0.84 -8.31 -1.70
CA THR A 57 0.07 -9.23 -2.39
C THR A 57 1.43 -8.57 -2.55
N PHE A 58 2.48 -9.25 -2.06
CA PHE A 58 3.86 -8.86 -2.24
C PHE A 58 4.42 -9.54 -3.48
N TYR A 59 5.09 -8.79 -4.34
CA TYR A 59 5.73 -9.32 -5.54
C TYR A 59 7.24 -9.20 -5.45
N GLY A 60 7.93 -10.29 -5.78
CA GLY A 60 9.40 -10.34 -5.85
C GLY A 60 9.96 -9.71 -7.12
N THR A 61 11.27 -9.82 -7.32
CA THR A 61 11.98 -9.23 -8.46
C THR A 61 11.60 -9.83 -9.81
N THR A 62 11.11 -11.07 -9.83
CA THR A 62 10.60 -11.80 -10.99
C THR A 62 9.12 -11.51 -11.29
N ASN A 63 8.51 -10.55 -10.60
CA ASN A 63 7.07 -10.25 -10.65
C ASN A 63 6.16 -11.43 -10.27
N GLN A 64 6.69 -12.43 -9.56
CA GLN A 64 5.88 -13.51 -8.99
C GLN A 64 5.43 -13.12 -7.57
N PRO A 65 4.19 -13.51 -7.17
CA PRO A 65 3.74 -13.37 -5.80
C PRO A 65 4.67 -14.10 -4.82
N ILE A 66 5.05 -13.42 -3.74
CA ILE A 66 5.85 -14.00 -2.65
C ILE A 66 4.93 -14.79 -1.71
N ASN A 67 3.78 -14.21 -1.37
CA ASN A 67 2.75 -14.87 -0.59
C ASN A 67 1.84 -15.72 -1.48
N LYS A 68 1.51 -16.94 -1.03
CA LYS A 68 0.64 -17.88 -1.77
C LYS A 68 -0.81 -17.39 -1.91
N GLN A 69 -1.29 -16.65 -0.92
CA GLN A 69 -2.61 -16.01 -0.90
C GLN A 69 -2.47 -14.59 -0.37
N PRO A 70 -3.31 -13.63 -0.82
CA PRO A 70 -3.29 -12.27 -0.33
C PRO A 70 -3.46 -12.22 1.20
N LEU A 71 -2.66 -11.41 1.88
CA LEU A 71 -2.75 -11.21 3.32
C LEU A 71 -3.85 -10.20 3.63
N GLU A 72 -4.76 -10.53 4.54
CA GLU A 72 -5.82 -9.61 4.97
C GLU A 72 -5.35 -8.75 6.15
N SER A 73 -5.64 -7.45 6.09
CA SER A 73 -5.39 -6.55 7.22
C SER A 73 -6.35 -6.84 8.37
N THR A 74 -5.91 -6.57 9.59
CA THR A 74 -6.87 -6.37 10.69
C THR A 74 -7.78 -5.20 10.33
N PRO A 75 -9.11 -5.33 10.52
CA PRO A 75 -10.02 -4.21 10.31
C PRO A 75 -9.68 -3.04 11.24
N SER A 76 -9.86 -1.82 10.75
CA SER A 76 -9.73 -0.63 11.58
C SER A 76 -10.85 -0.58 12.62
N GLY A 77 -10.50 -0.53 13.91
CA GLY A 77 -11.49 -0.44 15.00
C GLY A 77 -12.11 0.95 15.16
N ASP A 78 -11.34 2.02 14.88
CA ASP A 78 -11.77 3.42 15.00
C ASP A 78 -10.76 4.34 14.26
N LYS A 79 -10.66 5.63 14.61
CA LYS A 79 -9.65 6.55 14.04
C LYS A 79 -8.24 6.31 14.59
N ASN A 80 -8.12 5.76 15.80
CA ASN A 80 -6.85 5.54 16.51
C ASN A 80 -6.23 4.19 16.20
N GLN A 81 -6.98 3.26 15.60
CA GLN A 81 -6.50 1.96 15.15
C GLN A 81 -6.59 1.84 13.62
N PRO A 82 -5.47 2.08 12.89
CA PRO A 82 -5.45 1.93 11.45
C PRO A 82 -5.66 0.47 11.03
N ALA A 83 -6.24 0.27 9.86
CA ALA A 83 -6.23 -1.05 9.23
C ALA A 83 -4.78 -1.41 8.90
N SER A 84 -4.31 -2.57 9.36
CA SER A 84 -2.89 -2.91 9.24
C SER A 84 -2.66 -4.40 9.05
N LEU A 85 -1.63 -4.77 8.31
CA LEU A 85 -1.20 -6.17 8.25
C LEU A 85 -0.55 -6.59 9.57
N ASN A 86 -0.78 -7.84 9.97
CA ASN A 86 0.00 -8.45 11.04
C ASN A 86 1.48 -8.54 10.62
N PRO A 87 2.42 -7.89 11.32
CA PRO A 87 3.84 -7.89 10.94
C PRO A 87 4.45 -9.28 10.82
N SER A 88 3.97 -10.26 11.60
CA SER A 88 4.45 -11.64 11.56
C SER A 88 4.09 -12.39 10.28
N GLN A 89 3.15 -11.87 9.48
CA GLN A 89 2.76 -12.44 8.18
C GLN A 89 3.53 -11.80 7.02
N ILE A 90 4.23 -10.68 7.25
CA ILE A 90 4.97 -9.97 6.21
C ILE A 90 6.27 -10.72 5.93
N PRO A 91 6.61 -11.01 4.66
CA PRO A 91 7.84 -11.71 4.27
C PRO A 91 9.06 -10.80 4.44
N SER A 92 9.49 -10.59 5.68
CA SER A 92 10.45 -9.55 6.06
C SER A 92 11.91 -9.86 5.72
N ASP A 93 12.17 -11.07 5.23
CA ASP A 93 13.45 -11.61 4.76
C ASP A 93 13.54 -11.67 3.22
N VAL A 94 12.44 -11.41 2.51
CA VAL A 94 12.40 -11.46 1.04
C VAL A 94 12.35 -10.04 0.47
N PRO A 95 13.25 -9.68 -0.48
CA PRO A 95 13.15 -8.43 -1.19
C PRO A 95 11.87 -8.33 -2.02
N VAL A 96 11.04 -7.33 -1.72
CA VAL A 96 9.81 -7.00 -2.44
C VAL A 96 10.13 -5.92 -3.48
N LYS A 97 9.63 -6.09 -4.71
CA LYS A 97 9.73 -5.09 -5.80
C LYS A 97 8.43 -4.31 -5.99
N ARG A 98 7.30 -4.88 -5.59
CA ARG A 98 5.99 -4.22 -5.66
C ARG A 98 5.05 -4.73 -4.57
N VAL A 99 4.30 -3.82 -3.98
CA VAL A 99 3.14 -4.12 -3.12
C VAL A 99 1.89 -3.85 -3.95
N GLU A 100 0.99 -4.81 -4.02
CA GLU A 100 -0.33 -4.66 -4.60
C GLU A 100 -1.36 -4.74 -3.47
N ILE A 101 -2.31 -3.81 -3.48
CA ILE A 101 -3.41 -3.76 -2.52
C ILE A 101 -4.71 -3.88 -3.28
N THR A 102 -5.55 -4.83 -2.87
CA THR A 102 -6.84 -5.15 -3.47
C THR A 102 -7.89 -5.31 -2.37
N ASP A 103 -9.13 -5.60 -2.78
CA ASP A 103 -10.24 -5.92 -1.89
C ASP A 103 -10.39 -4.90 -0.74
N ILE A 104 -10.27 -3.61 -1.07
CA ILE A 104 -10.43 -2.53 -0.10
C ILE A 104 -11.91 -2.48 0.30
N LYS A 105 -12.20 -2.90 1.53
CA LYS A 105 -13.53 -2.83 2.12
C LYS A 105 -13.72 -1.47 2.79
N THR A 106 -14.91 -0.91 2.65
CA THR A 106 -15.28 0.36 3.25
C THR A 106 -16.42 0.21 4.23
N THR A 107 -16.41 1.03 5.28
CA THR A 107 -17.41 0.99 6.35
C THR A 107 -18.83 1.39 5.90
N ASP A 108 -18.95 2.02 4.73
CA ASP A 108 -20.18 2.59 4.20
C ASP A 108 -20.58 2.03 2.82
N ASN A 109 -19.86 1.01 2.32
CA ASN A 109 -20.02 0.45 0.97
C ASN A 109 -19.92 1.47 -0.18
N GLN A 110 -19.30 2.63 0.09
CA GLN A 110 -18.95 3.62 -0.93
C GLN A 110 -17.51 3.40 -1.40
N PRO A 111 -17.11 3.96 -2.56
CA PRO A 111 -15.72 3.96 -3.00
C PRO A 111 -14.76 4.45 -1.91
N PRO A 112 -13.52 3.95 -1.88
CA PRO A 112 -12.55 4.38 -0.88
C PRO A 112 -12.26 5.88 -0.99
N ARG A 113 -12.26 6.55 0.15
CA ARG A 113 -12.02 7.99 0.28
C ARG A 113 -11.06 8.25 1.41
N GLY A 114 -10.38 9.39 1.34
CA GLY A 114 -9.40 9.80 2.33
C GLY A 114 -8.23 8.83 2.48
N VAL A 115 -7.96 7.96 1.50
CA VAL A 115 -7.01 6.86 1.66
C VAL A 115 -5.60 7.42 1.86
N VAL A 116 -4.95 7.03 2.95
CA VAL A 116 -3.53 7.32 3.23
C VAL A 116 -2.84 6.01 3.52
N LEU A 117 -1.94 5.63 2.62
CA LEU A 117 -1.18 4.39 2.70
C LEU A 117 0.19 4.64 3.34
N ASP A 118 0.49 3.94 4.42
CA ASP A 118 1.80 3.87 5.06
C ASP A 118 2.45 2.51 4.78
N ILE A 119 3.64 2.54 4.18
CA ILE A 119 4.45 1.36 3.93
C ILE A 119 5.83 1.59 4.55
N LYS A 120 6.14 0.78 5.56
CA LYS A 120 7.45 0.76 6.20
C LYS A 120 8.30 -0.27 5.48
N ALA A 121 9.33 0.19 4.78
CA ALA A 121 10.23 -0.67 4.04
C ALA A 121 11.69 -0.26 4.26
N CYS A 122 12.60 -1.23 4.18
CA CYS A 122 14.03 -1.01 4.25
C CYS A 122 14.68 -1.56 2.98
N THR A 123 15.27 -0.67 2.17
CA THR A 123 16.18 -1.08 1.10
C THR A 123 17.52 -1.43 1.73
N GLU A 124 18.04 -2.63 1.48
CA GLU A 124 19.48 -2.82 1.67
C GLU A 124 20.18 -1.89 0.68
N ALA A 125 21.09 -1.04 1.18
CA ALA A 125 21.98 -0.33 0.28
C ALA A 125 22.78 -1.43 -0.44
N THR A 126 22.59 -1.58 -1.75
CA THR A 126 23.52 -2.37 -2.55
C THR A 126 24.91 -1.84 -2.25
N ALA A 127 25.78 -2.70 -1.72
CA ALA A 127 27.14 -2.37 -1.29
C ALA A 127 28.07 -2.10 -2.49
N ALA A 128 27.62 -1.29 -3.46
CA ALA A 128 28.47 -0.63 -4.42
C ALA A 128 28.66 0.81 -3.91
N ALA A 129 29.66 0.95 -3.03
CA ALA A 129 30.03 2.16 -2.30
C ALA A 129 28.94 2.66 -1.33
N PHE A 130 29.02 2.26 -0.06
CA PHE A 130 29.20 3.18 1.07
C PHE A 130 29.14 2.41 2.41
N ASP A 131 30.11 2.74 3.23
CA ASP A 131 30.36 2.36 4.62
C ASP A 131 29.10 2.21 5.51
N GLY A 132 28.75 0.97 5.85
CA GLY A 132 28.17 0.58 7.15
C GLY A 132 26.85 1.18 7.63
N LYS A 133 26.06 1.89 6.80
CA LYS A 133 24.80 2.52 7.25
C LYS A 133 23.57 1.94 6.55
N TYR A 134 22.82 1.09 7.25
CA TYR A 134 21.43 0.80 6.89
C TYR A 134 20.66 2.12 6.84
N LYS A 135 20.18 2.51 5.66
CA LYS A 135 19.31 3.68 5.51
C LYS A 135 17.87 3.19 5.62
N LEU A 136 17.24 3.38 6.79
CA LEU A 136 15.78 3.33 6.87
C LEU A 136 15.25 4.41 5.94
N GLN A 137 14.75 4.03 4.77
CA GLN A 137 13.96 4.92 3.94
C GLN A 137 12.51 4.71 4.34
N PHE A 138 11.94 5.66 5.09
CA PHE A 138 10.49 5.77 5.17
C PHE A 138 10.01 6.18 3.78
N LEU A 139 9.72 5.18 2.95
CA LEU A 139 9.11 5.41 1.66
C LEU A 139 7.65 5.78 1.90
N HIS A 140 7.43 7.02 2.31
CA HIS A 140 6.15 7.65 2.12
C HIS A 140 5.92 7.67 0.62
N VAL A 141 4.99 6.86 0.15
CA VAL A 141 4.81 6.59 -1.28
C VAL A 141 4.51 7.92 -1.99
N ARG A 142 5.44 8.35 -2.86
CA ARG A 142 5.40 9.65 -3.55
C ARG A 142 4.70 9.61 -4.91
N SER A 143 4.31 8.42 -5.38
CA SER A 143 3.54 8.22 -6.61
C SER A 143 3.07 6.77 -6.68
N VAL A 144 1.77 6.57 -6.91
CA VAL A 144 1.17 5.25 -7.17
C VAL A 144 0.55 5.33 -8.55
N ASN A 145 0.80 4.31 -9.37
CA ASN A 145 0.08 4.17 -10.63
C ASN A 145 -1.20 3.38 -10.36
N PHE A 146 -2.34 4.03 -10.62
CA PHE A 146 -3.66 3.44 -10.55
C PHE A 146 -3.97 2.78 -11.88
N PHE A 147 -4.47 1.56 -11.84
CA PHE A 147 -5.04 0.89 -13.00
C PHE A 147 -6.43 0.44 -12.59
N SER A 148 -7.45 1.08 -13.17
CA SER A 148 -8.81 0.53 -13.16
C SER A 148 -8.82 -0.66 -14.12
N THR A 149 -9.18 -1.85 -13.63
CA THR A 149 -9.35 -3.06 -14.44
C THR A 149 -10.80 -3.38 -14.70
N ASP A 150 -11.67 -2.38 -14.77
CA ASP A 150 -13.06 -2.60 -15.16
C ASP A 150 -13.19 -2.37 -16.66
N GLY A 151 -12.87 -3.45 -17.38
CA GLY A 151 -12.89 -3.54 -18.83
C GLY A 151 -13.22 -4.94 -19.30
N GLN A 152 -14.30 -5.53 -18.76
CA GLN A 152 -15.21 -6.44 -19.47
C GLN A 152 -16.51 -6.64 -18.69
#